data_AF-A0A838BPC1-F1
#
_entry.id   AF-A0A838BPC1-F1
#
_cell.length_a   1.000
_cell.length_b   1.000
_cell.length_c   1.000
_cell.angle_alpha   90.00
_cell.angle_beta   90.00
_cell.angle_gamma   90.00
#
_symmetry.space_group_name_H-M   'P 1'
#
loop_
_entity.id
_entity.type
_entity.pdbx_description
1 polymer ?
#
loop_
_entity_poly.entity_id
_entity_poly.type
_entity_poly.pdbx_seq_one_letter_code
_entity_poly.pdbx_strand_id
1 'polypeptide(L)' 'MRCFFHLVNDHEEIVDNTGIEVHDLESAKAQALLAITELRQEIGVDIEDWSGWRLDIVCPLGRLLHSMMLNHTVH' A
#
# COMPACT_ATOMS: atom_id res chain seq x y z
N MET A 1 4.34 1.05 -16.74
CA MET A 1 3.19 1.81 -16.21
C MET A 1 3.57 2.39 -14.87
N ARG A 2 3.17 3.62 -14.54
CA ARG A 2 3.43 4.18 -13.20
C ARG A 2 2.27 3.88 -12.28
N CYS A 3 2.52 3.32 -11.11
CA CYS A 3 1.51 3.07 -10.10
C CYS A 3 1.81 3.91 -8.86
N PHE A 4 0.78 4.45 -8.25
CA PHE A 4 0.86 5.24 -7.03
C PHE A 4 0.31 4.40 -5.88
N PHE A 5 1.00 4.44 -4.74
CA PHE A 5 0.66 3.61 -3.58
C PHE A 5 0.17 4.51 -2.46
N HIS A 6 -1.15 4.72 -2.40
CA HIS A 6 -1.72 5.58 -1.39
C HIS A 6 -1.96 4.77 -0.13
N LEU A 7 -1.47 5.26 1.00
CA LEU A 7 -1.68 4.64 2.28
C LEU A 7 -2.88 5.33 2.94
N VAL A 8 -3.98 4.60 3.10
CA VAL A 8 -5.27 5.16 3.50
C VAL A 8 -5.81 4.43 4.72
N ASN A 9 -6.40 5.14 5.67
CA ASN A 9 -7.20 4.54 6.74
C ASN A 9 -8.56 5.27 6.84
N ASP A 10 -9.32 5.02 7.90
CA ASP A 10 -10.65 5.65 8.07
C ASP A 10 -10.59 7.14 8.47
N HIS A 11 -9.43 7.64 8.89
CA HIS A 11 -9.23 8.99 9.43
C HIS A 11 -8.31 9.88 8.58
N GLU A 12 -7.39 9.28 7.83
CA GLU A 12 -6.24 9.91 7.17
C GLU A 12 -5.95 9.22 5.83
N GLU A 13 -5.46 10.02 4.88
CA GLU A 13 -4.99 9.56 3.57
C GLU A 13 -3.60 10.15 3.30
N ILE A 14 -2.64 9.27 3.05
CA ILE A 14 -1.27 9.60 2.67
C ILE A 14 -1.10 9.22 1.20
N VAL A 15 -1.18 10.24 0.34
CA VAL A 15 -1.07 10.10 -1.12
C VAL A 15 0.40 10.03 -1.53
N ASP A 16 0.76 8.98 -2.26
CA ASP A 16 2.06 8.89 -2.92
C ASP A 16 2.06 9.71 -4.22
N ASN A 17 2.81 10.81 -4.23
CA ASN A 17 3.01 11.65 -5.41
C ASN A 17 4.21 11.23 -6.26
N THR A 18 5.04 10.33 -5.74
CA THR A 18 6.18 9.80 -6.48
C THR A 18 5.67 8.70 -7.39
N GLY A 19 5.09 7.62 -6.86
CA GLY A 19 4.71 6.46 -7.65
C GLY A 19 5.91 5.74 -8.28
N ILE A 20 5.75 4.44 -8.54
CA ILE A 20 6.80 3.55 -9.04
C ILE A 20 6.45 3.10 -10.46
N GLU A 21 7.46 3.05 -11.32
CA GLU A 21 7.31 2.49 -12.65
C GLU A 21 7.44 0.95 -12.60
N VAL A 22 6.36 0.28 -12.97
CA VAL A 22 6.21 -1.18 -12.94
C VAL A 22 5.77 -1.69 -14.31
N HIS A 23 6.08 -2.95 -14.62
CA HIS A 23 5.72 -3.53 -15.91
C HIS A 23 4.22 -3.87 -15.99
N ASP A 24 3.69 -4.46 -14.91
CA ASP A 24 2.32 -4.94 -14.79
C ASP A 24 1.78 -4.80 -13.36
N LEU A 25 0.50 -5.15 -13.18
CA LEU A 25 -0.16 -5.10 -11.88
C LEU A 25 0.45 -6.07 -10.87
N GLU A 26 0.96 -7.23 -11.30
CA GLU A 26 1.59 -8.20 -10.41
C GLU A 26 2.90 -7.65 -9.83
N SER A 27 3.70 -6.97 -10.65
CA SER A 27 4.87 -6.22 -10.23
C SER A 27 4.49 -5.10 -9.25
N ALA A 28 3.38 -4.41 -9.49
CA ALA A 28 2.85 -3.40 -8.55
C ALA A 28 2.49 -4.01 -7.19
N LYS A 29 1.80 -5.16 -7.17
CA LYS A 29 1.47 -5.88 -5.94
C LYS A 29 2.72 -6.35 -5.20
N ALA A 30 3.74 -6.83 -5.92
CA ALA A 30 5.01 -7.22 -5.32
C ALA A 30 5.71 -6.04 -4.63
N GLN A 31 5.71 -4.86 -5.26
CA GLN A 31 6.23 -3.63 -4.67
C GLN A 31 5.40 -3.18 -3.46
N ALA A 32 4.07 -3.25 -3.54
CA ALA A 32 3.17 -2.97 -2.42
C ALA A 32 3.46 -3.89 -1.21
N LEU A 33 3.61 -5.19 -1.44
CA LEU A 33 3.95 -6.15 -0.39
C LEU A 33 5.32 -5.89 0.23
N LEU A 34 6.31 -5.51 -0.58
CA LEU A 34 7.63 -5.14 -0.10
C LEU A 34 7.53 -3.91 0.82
N ALA A 35 6.86 -2.84 0.36
CA ALA A 35 6.65 -1.63 1.15
C ALA A 35 5.92 -1.91 2.47
N ILE A 36 4.86 -2.74 2.46
CA ILE A 36 4.17 -3.16 3.69
C ILE A 36 5.13 -3.91 4.64
N THR A 37 6.00 -4.75 4.09
CA THR A 37 6.96 -5.53 4.88
C THR A 37 8.04 -4.62 5.49
N GLU A 38 8.57 -3.67 4.72
CA GLU A 38 9.54 -2.68 5.17
C GLU A 38 8.96 -1.78 6.26
N LEU A 39 7.74 -1.28 6.07
CA LEU A 39 7.02 -0.47 7.07
C LEU A 39 6.83 -1.21 8.39
N ARG A 40 6.46 -2.50 8.34
CA ARG A 40 6.34 -3.35 9.54
C ARG A 40 7.68 -3.58 10.22
N GLN A 41 8.79 -3.59 9.48
CA GLN A 41 10.12 -3.76 10.05
C GLN A 41 10.66 -2.46 10.66
N GLU A 42 10.41 -1.30 10.04
CA GLU A 42 10.89 0.00 10.54
C GLU A 42 10.15 0.49 11.79
N ILE A 43 8.82 0.41 11.81
CA ILE A 43 8.00 0.96 12.91
C ILE A 43 7.83 -0.05 14.05
N GLY A 44 8.13 -1.32 13.79
CA GLY A 44 7.91 -2.43 14.72
C GLY A 44 6.55 -3.08 14.50
N VAL A 45 6.40 -4.32 14.99
CA VAL A 45 5.22 -5.17 14.80
C VAL A 45 4.07 -4.78 15.72
N ASP A 46 3.96 -3.50 16.12
CA ASP A 46 2.78 -3.01 16.84
C ASP A 46 1.65 -2.87 15.82
N ILE A 47 0.99 -4.01 15.59
CA ILE A 47 -0.13 -4.22 14.67
C ILE A 47 -1.31 -3.28 14.98
N GLU A 48 -1.37 -2.70 16.18
CA GLU A 48 -2.40 -1.74 16.58
C GLU A 48 -2.32 -0.43 15.79
N ASP A 49 -1.13 0.10 15.55
CA ASP A 49 -0.95 1.38 14.83
C ASP A 49 -1.33 1.27 13.34
N TRP A 50 -1.25 0.06 12.78
CA TRP A 50 -1.57 -0.24 11.39
C TRP A 50 -2.97 -0.82 11.19
N SER A 51 -3.76 -0.92 12.26
CA SER A 51 -5.13 -1.42 12.18
C SER A 51 -6.01 -0.45 11.37
N GLY A 52 -6.68 -0.98 10.34
CA GLY A 52 -7.53 -0.18 9.44
C GLY A 52 -6.76 0.55 8.33
N TRP A 53 -5.43 0.51 8.35
CA TRP A 53 -4.64 1.00 7.22
C TRP A 53 -4.67 0.02 6.06
N ARG A 54 -4.78 0.57 4.85
CA ARG A 54 -4.70 -0.16 3.58
C ARG A 54 -3.82 0.59 2.59
N LEU A 55 -3.15 -0.15 1.73
CA LEU A 55 -2.39 0.36 0.62
C LEU A 55 -3.21 0.23 -0.67
N ASP A 56 -3.60 1.36 -1.22
CA ASP A 56 -4.36 1.48 -2.46
C ASP A 56 -3.41 1.72 -3.64
N ILE A 57 -3.40 0.79 -4.59
CA ILE A 57 -2.63 0.87 -5.82
C ILE A 57 -3.47 1.59 -6.87
N VAL A 58 -3.04 2.78 -7.27
CA VAL A 58 -3.76 3.65 -8.20
C VAL A 58 -2.96 3.81 -9.49
N CYS A 59 -3.62 3.79 -10.64
CA CYS A 59 -2.98 4.06 -11.92
C CYS A 59 -2.89 5.58 -12.18
N PRO A 60 -2.12 6.04 -13.20
CA PRO A 60 -1.96 7.47 -13.48
C PRO A 60 -3.24 8.17 -13.91
N LEU A 61 -4.27 7.41 -14.26
CA LEU A 61 -5.60 7.92 -14.59
C LEU A 61 -6.47 8.11 -13.33
N GLY A 62 -5.93 7.90 -12.14
CA GLY A 62 -6.67 8.00 -10.86
C GLY A 62 -7.60 6.82 -10.58
N ARG A 63 -7.48 5.70 -11.31
CA ARG A 63 -8.29 4.50 -11.08
C ARG A 63 -7.60 3.58 -10.08
N LEU A 64 -8.32 3.18 -9.04
CA LEU A 64 -7.92 2.12 -8.12
C LEU A 64 -7.79 0.79 -8.89
N LEU A 65 -6.60 0.24 -8.90
CA LEU A 65 -6.28 -1.06 -9.49
C LEU A 65 -6.42 -2.18 -8.45
N HIS A 66 -5.94 -1.94 -7.23
CA HIS A 66 -5.95 -2.93 -6.16
C HIS A 66 -5.89 -2.25 -4.78
N SER A 67 -6.34 -2.93 -3.74
CA SER A 67 -6.29 -2.45 -2.35
C SER A 67 -5.88 -3.60 -1.45
N MET A 68 -4.94 -3.36 -0.54
CA MET A 68 -4.34 -4.36 0.33
C MET A 68 -4.32 -3.87 1.77
N MET A 69 -4.92 -4.61 2.71
CA MET A 69 -4.86 -4.24 4.12
C MET A 69 -3.47 -4.47 4.71
N LEU A 70 -3.01 -3.53 5.55
CA LEU A 70 -1.74 -3.65 6.25
C LEU A 70 -1.83 -4.60 7.44
N ASN A 71 -3.03 -4.89 7.95
CA ASN A 71 -3.27 -5.89 8.99
C ASN A 71 -3.76 -7.21 8.35
N HIS A 72 -2.84 -8.15 8.08
CA HIS A 72 -3.25 -9.52 7.82
C HIS A 72 -3.54 -10.18 9.16
N THR A 73 -4.77 -10.04 9.68
CA THR A 73 -5.29 -10.99 10.65
C THR A 73 -5.46 -12.31 9.93
N VAL A 74 -4.40 -13.13 9.90
CA VAL A 74 -4.54 -14.56 9.66
C VAL A 74 -5.26 -15.07 10.89
N HIS A 75 -6.58 -15.24 10.75
CA HIS A 75 -7.43 -15.88 11.74
C HIS A 75 -7.00 -17.33 11.99
#